data_AF-A0A453C7N2-F1
#
_entry.id   AF-A0A453C7N2-F1
#
_cell.length_a   1.000
_cell.length_b   1.000
_cell.length_c   1.000
_cell.angle_alpha   90.00
_cell.angle_beta   90.00
_cell.angle_gamma   90.00
#
_symmetry.space_group_name_H-M   'P 1'
#
loop_
_entity.id
_entity.type
_entity.pdbx_description
1 polymer ?
#
loop_
_entity_poly.entity_id
_entity_poly.type
_entity_poly.pdbx_seq_one_letter_code
_entity_poly.pdbx_strand_id
1 'polypeptide(L)'
;MREVAVARSLSKSLALTHPLVFLLVAPSASSNLSIHSFDYRAFLLVDSRLFPTSLQVVNVGPGFRGQYHTFAAESPMPWLPRPPAKGFSIGDQKAMEGMMDAFGLGRVEALVASATGQATEVEEMYSGMLRRLERLARESEGGKKLVRRQERKNILERRKIAGLE
;
A
#
# COMPACT_ATOMS: atom_id res chain seq x y z
N MET A 1 10.70 -7.82 -25.51
CA MET A 1 10.89 -6.54 -26.25
C MET A 1 9.83 -5.50 -25.85
N ARG A 2 8.56 -5.90 -25.68
CA ARG A 2 7.46 -4.99 -25.29
C ARG A 2 7.65 -4.34 -23.93
N GLU A 3 8.04 -5.11 -22.92
CA GLU A 3 8.16 -4.69 -21.53
C GLU A 3 9.21 -3.59 -21.37
N VAL A 4 10.35 -3.74 -22.07
CA VAL A 4 11.41 -2.74 -22.12
C VAL A 4 10.92 -1.45 -22.80
N ALA A 5 10.15 -1.56 -23.89
CA ALA A 5 9.60 -0.39 -24.57
C ALA A 5 8.60 0.37 -23.68
N VAL A 6 7.72 -0.35 -22.98
CA VAL A 6 6.79 0.24 -22.00
C VAL A 6 7.55 0.91 -20.87
N ALA A 7 8.56 0.25 -20.31
CA ALA A 7 9.38 0.82 -19.24
C ALA A 7 10.02 2.16 -19.65
N ARG A 8 10.61 2.22 -20.85
CA ARG A 8 11.17 3.45 -21.42
C ARG A 8 10.12 4.52 -21.63
N SER A 9 8.95 4.17 -22.17
CA SER A 9 7.86 5.11 -22.34
C SER A 9 7.41 5.71 -21.01
N LEU A 10 7.25 4.86 -19.98
CA LEU A 10 6.86 5.29 -18.65
C LEU A 10 7.91 6.20 -18.00
N SER A 11 9.21 5.92 -18.18
CA SER A 11 10.26 6.83 -17.66
C SER A 11 10.25 8.21 -18.29
N LYS A 12 9.73 8.36 -19.51
CA LYS A 12 9.62 9.65 -20.19
C LYS A 12 8.32 10.37 -19.82
N SER A 13 7.23 9.63 -19.62
CA SER A 13 5.92 10.22 -19.32
C SER A 13 5.75 10.60 -17.85
N LEU A 14 6.39 9.85 -16.95
CA LEU A 14 6.34 10.12 -15.52
C LEU A 14 7.44 11.13 -15.18
N ALA A 15 7.08 12.25 -14.54
CA ALA A 15 8.05 13.17 -13.94
C ALA A 15 8.63 12.51 -12.69
N LEU A 16 9.57 11.58 -12.88
CA LEU A 16 10.08 10.73 -11.82
C LEU A 16 10.95 11.53 -10.86
N THR A 17 10.45 11.69 -9.64
CA THR A 17 11.24 12.15 -8.48
C THR A 17 11.92 10.99 -7.74
N HIS A 18 11.62 9.75 -8.13
CA HIS A 18 12.06 8.52 -7.47
C HIS A 18 12.41 7.43 -8.50
N PRO A 19 13.34 6.51 -8.17
CA PRO A 19 13.65 5.37 -9.04
C PRO A 19 12.43 4.46 -9.21
N LEU A 20 12.22 3.95 -10.43
CA LEU A 20 11.13 3.02 -10.72
C LEU A 20 11.58 1.58 -10.54
N VAL A 21 10.75 0.79 -9.87
CA VAL A 21 10.89 -0.67 -9.76
C VAL A 21 9.93 -1.33 -10.74
N PHE A 22 10.47 -2.24 -11.56
CA PHE A 22 9.70 -3.14 -12.42
C PHE A 22 9.70 -4.53 -11.78
N LEU A 23 8.52 -5.01 -11.39
CA LEU A 23 8.33 -6.35 -10.87
C LEU A 23 7.72 -7.24 -11.96
N LEU A 24 8.49 -8.21 -12.44
CA LEU A 24 8.02 -9.24 -13.34
C LEU A 24 7.55 -10.43 -12.51
N VAL A 25 6.30 -10.84 -12.68
CA VAL A 25 5.71 -12.01 -12.02
C VAL A 25 5.34 -13.04 -13.08
N ALA A 26 5.86 -14.25 -12.94
CA ALA A 26 5.72 -15.35 -13.88
C ALA A 26 5.10 -16.58 -13.18
N PRO A 27 3.76 -16.69 -13.15
CA PRO A 27 3.11 -17.89 -12.65
C PRO A 27 3.32 -19.05 -13.64
N SER A 28 3.62 -20.24 -13.11
CA SER A 28 3.69 -21.49 -13.86
C SER A 28 3.06 -22.63 -13.06
N ALA A 29 2.69 -23.71 -13.74
CA ALA A 29 2.11 -24.89 -13.11
C ALA A 29 2.70 -26.16 -13.73
N SER A 30 2.75 -27.24 -12.95
CA SER A 30 3.10 -28.57 -13.46
C SER A 30 2.06 -29.05 -14.47
N SER A 31 2.44 -29.99 -15.34
CA SER A 31 1.55 -30.53 -16.38
C SER A 31 0.25 -31.14 -15.82
N ASN A 32 0.34 -31.76 -14.65
CA ASN A 32 -0.80 -32.31 -13.91
C ASN A 32 -1.49 -31.30 -12.98
N LEU A 33 -1.08 -30.02 -13.00
CA LEU A 33 -1.60 -28.94 -12.16
C LEU A 33 -1.51 -29.18 -10.64
N SER A 34 -0.68 -30.12 -10.18
CA SER A 34 -0.50 -30.38 -8.75
C SER A 34 0.48 -29.43 -8.07
N ILE A 35 1.32 -28.75 -8.84
CA ILE A 35 2.32 -27.81 -8.33
C ILE A 35 2.15 -26.48 -9.07
N HIS A 36 2.09 -25.39 -8.31
CA HIS A 36 2.09 -24.03 -8.84
C HIS A 36 3.33 -23.30 -8.33
N SER A 37 4.03 -22.62 -9.24
CA SER A 37 5.20 -21.79 -8.91
C SER A 37 4.92 -20.35 -9.32
N PHE A 38 5.25 -19.41 -8.44
CA PHE A 38 5.06 -17.98 -8.67
C PHE A 38 6.42 -17.29 -8.60
N ASP A 39 7.14 -17.28 -9.72
CA ASP A 39 8.45 -16.66 -9.79
C ASP A 39 8.31 -15.15 -9.92
N TYR A 40 9.17 -14.41 -9.22
CA TYR A 40 9.25 -12.96 -9.34
C TYR A 40 10.69 -12.51 -9.58
N ARG A 41 10.84 -11.45 -10.38
CA ARG A 41 12.12 -10.77 -10.60
C ARG A 41 11.91 -9.27 -10.54
N ALA A 42 12.71 -8.59 -9.73
CA ALA A 42 12.68 -7.14 -9.62
C ALA A 42 13.80 -6.52 -10.46
N PHE A 43 13.50 -5.38 -11.08
CA PHE A 43 14.44 -4.60 -11.85
C PHE A 43 14.31 -3.12 -11.50
N LEU A 44 15.42 -2.41 -11.39
CA LEU A 44 15.44 -0.95 -11.32
C LEU A 44 15.50 -0.38 -12.74
N LEU A 45 14.63 0.58 -13.05
CA LEU A 45 14.73 1.34 -14.28
C LEU A 45 15.57 2.59 -14.03
N VAL A 46 16.77 2.58 -14.59
CA VAL A 46 17.73 3.69 -14.55
C VAL A 46 18.10 4.02 -15.98
N ASP A 47 17.97 5.29 -16.37
CA ASP A 47 18.31 5.77 -17.72
C ASP A 47 17.75 4.92 -18.85
N SER A 48 16.45 4.57 -18.77
CA SER A 48 15.79 3.75 -19.80
C SER A 48 16.35 2.31 -19.95
N ARG A 49 17.07 1.82 -18.93
CA ARG A 49 17.63 0.46 -18.84
C ARG A 49 17.18 -0.24 -17.56
N LEU A 50 16.95 -1.55 -17.65
CA LEU A 50 16.50 -2.38 -16.53
C LEU A 50 17.70 -3.11 -15.93
N PHE A 51 17.96 -2.89 -14.65
CA PHE A 51 19.01 -3.55 -13.88
C PHE A 51 18.38 -4.52 -12.88
N PRO A 52 18.73 -5.81 -12.88
CA PRO A 52 18.22 -6.74 -11.88
C PRO A 52 18.52 -6.24 -10.46
N THR A 53 17.54 -6.31 -9.57
CA THR A 53 17.70 -5.94 -8.16
C THR A 53 17.09 -7.00 -7.26
N SER A 54 17.60 -7.10 -6.04
CA SER A 54 17.01 -7.91 -4.99
C SER A 54 15.76 -7.24 -4.41
N LEU A 55 14.77 -8.04 -4.06
CA LEU A 55 13.57 -7.63 -3.33
C LEU A 55 13.55 -8.40 -2.01
N GLN A 56 13.45 -7.69 -0.89
CA GLN A 56 13.35 -8.29 0.42
C GLN A 56 11.91 -8.17 0.94
N VAL A 57 11.32 -9.30 1.33
CA VAL A 57 10.01 -9.34 1.97
C VAL A 57 10.22 -9.43 3.48
N VAL A 58 9.93 -8.33 4.18
CA VAL A 58 10.03 -8.29 5.64
C VAL A 58 8.93 -9.16 6.24
N ASN A 59 9.30 -9.99 7.21
CA ASN A 59 8.37 -10.85 7.93
C ASN A 59 8.58 -10.75 9.46
N VAL A 60 7.72 -11.43 10.23
CA VAL A 60 7.73 -11.39 11.72
C VAL A 60 8.83 -12.27 12.33
N GLY A 61 9.56 -13.02 11.51
CA GLY A 61 10.57 -13.97 11.94
C GLY A 61 11.76 -13.30 12.64
N PRO A 62 12.50 -14.04 13.49
CA PRO A 62 13.61 -13.50 14.28
C PRO A 62 14.71 -12.86 13.42
N GLY A 63 14.94 -13.35 12.20
CA GLY A 63 15.93 -12.81 11.26
C GLY A 63 15.62 -11.39 10.74
N PHE A 64 14.40 -10.88 10.94
CA PHE A 64 13.99 -9.55 10.50
C PHE A 64 13.86 -8.54 11.65
N ARG A 65 14.08 -8.96 12.91
CA ARG A 65 13.95 -8.08 14.08
C ARG A 65 14.85 -6.85 14.01
N GLY A 66 16.07 -7.00 13.48
CA GLY A 66 17.01 -5.88 13.29
C GLY A 66 16.52 -4.85 12.27
N GLN A 67 15.59 -5.21 11.39
CA GLN A 67 15.00 -4.33 10.39
C GLN A 67 13.75 -3.60 10.89
N TYR A 68 13.18 -3.98 12.04
CA TYR A 68 12.01 -3.30 12.61
C TYR A 68 12.30 -1.83 12.92
N HIS A 69 13.56 -1.50 13.22
CA HIS A 69 14.02 -0.12 13.43
C HIS A 69 14.33 0.62 12.12
N THR A 70 14.48 -0.10 10.99
CA THR A 70 14.66 0.49 9.65
C THR A 70 13.35 1.02 9.09
N PHE A 71 12.21 0.54 9.62
CA PHE A 71 10.93 1.19 9.41
C PHE A 71 10.91 2.50 10.19
N ALA A 72 11.33 3.58 9.53
CA ALA A 72 10.91 4.90 9.96
C ALA A 72 9.39 4.98 9.75
N ALA A 73 8.63 5.22 10.82
CA ALA A 73 7.21 5.58 10.72
C ALA A 73 6.99 6.86 9.88
N GLU A 74 8.07 7.56 9.57
CA GLU A 74 8.21 8.56 8.51
C GLU A 74 8.21 7.86 7.13
N SER A 75 7.11 7.21 6.76
CA SER A 75 6.74 7.24 5.33
C SER A 75 6.41 8.70 5.05
N PRO A 76 7.14 9.44 4.19
CA PRO A 76 6.68 10.76 3.79
C PRO A 76 5.25 10.58 3.32
N MET A 77 4.32 11.20 4.05
CA MET A 77 2.90 11.09 3.75
C MET A 77 2.76 11.38 2.26
N PRO A 78 2.17 10.48 1.45
CA PRO A 78 2.05 10.73 0.01
C PRO A 78 1.44 12.10 -0.14
N TRP A 79 2.14 13.01 -0.81
CA TRP A 79 1.89 14.46 -0.82
C TRP A 79 0.39 14.75 -0.82
N LEU A 80 -0.18 14.96 0.36
CA LEU A 80 -1.49 15.56 0.47
C LEU A 80 -1.25 17.05 0.18
N PRO A 81 -2.08 17.69 -0.65
CA PRO A 81 -1.94 19.13 -0.88
C PRO A 81 -1.86 19.82 0.48
N ARG A 82 -0.73 20.49 0.74
CA ARG A 82 -0.51 21.22 1.98
C ARG A 82 -1.74 22.09 2.24
N PRO A 83 -2.38 22.00 3.41
CA PRO A 83 -3.43 22.94 3.74
C PRO A 83 -2.80 24.34 3.74
N PRO A 84 -3.50 25.36 3.21
CA PRO A 84 -3.00 26.72 3.24
C PRO A 84 -2.68 27.10 4.68
N ALA A 85 -1.51 27.71 4.88
CA ALA A 85 -1.07 28.22 6.18
C ALA A 85 -1.95 29.41 6.58
N LYS A 86 -3.17 29.15 7.07
CA LYS A 86 -4.05 30.07 7.82
C LYS A 86 -5.35 29.35 8.21
N GLY A 87 -5.53 29.19 9.53
CA GLY A 87 -6.82 28.92 10.16
C GLY A 87 -7.22 27.44 10.23
N PHE A 88 -6.68 26.71 11.21
CA PHE A 88 -7.30 25.47 11.66
C PHE A 88 -8.61 25.83 12.38
N SER A 89 -9.75 25.47 11.80
CA SER A 89 -11.03 25.57 12.50
C SER A 89 -11.20 24.36 13.42
N ILE A 90 -11.95 24.52 14.52
CA ILE A 90 -12.36 23.42 15.41
C ILE A 90 -13.03 22.26 14.63
N GLY A 91 -13.65 22.54 13.47
CA GLY A 91 -14.24 21.53 12.59
C GLY A 91 -13.21 20.64 11.92
N ASP A 92 -12.05 21.18 11.54
CA ASP A 92 -10.96 20.45 10.90
C ASP A 92 -10.24 19.53 11.89
N GLN A 93 -10.10 20.00 13.14
CA GLN A 93 -9.61 19.19 14.26
C GLN A 93 -10.56 18.00 14.53
N LYS A 94 -11.87 18.23 14.50
CA LYS A 94 -12.89 17.20 14.74
C LYS A 94 -13.00 16.20 13.59
N ALA A 95 -12.72 16.60 12.36
CA ALA A 95 -12.62 15.71 11.20
C ALA A 95 -11.34 14.84 11.26
N MET A 96 -10.24 15.40 11.76
CA MET A 96 -9.00 14.66 12.01
C MET A 96 -9.17 13.68 13.18
N GLU A 97 -9.79 14.09 14.29
CA GLU A 97 -10.18 13.21 15.40
C GLU A 97 -11.18 12.14 14.98
N GLY A 98 -12.14 12.48 14.12
CA GLY A 98 -13.08 11.51 13.55
C GLY A 98 -12.44 10.48 12.61
N MET A 99 -11.30 10.81 11.99
CA MET A 99 -10.46 9.86 11.26
C MET A 99 -9.55 9.04 12.18
N MET A 100 -9.18 9.60 13.33
CA MET A 100 -8.39 8.97 14.39
C MET A 100 -9.30 8.15 15.31
N ASP A 101 -9.78 7.00 14.83
CA ASP A 101 -10.50 6.04 15.67
C ASP A 101 -9.63 5.68 16.91
N ALA A 102 -10.04 6.23 18.05
CA ALA A 102 -9.68 5.89 19.43
C ALA A 102 -8.23 6.04 19.93
N PHE A 103 -7.22 6.27 19.08
CA PHE A 103 -5.84 6.50 19.55
C PHE A 103 -5.13 7.57 18.72
N GLY A 104 -5.23 8.83 19.16
CA GLY A 104 -4.65 9.98 18.46
C GLY A 104 -3.12 9.97 18.44
N LEU A 105 -2.53 10.52 17.37
CA LEU A 105 -1.07 10.60 17.16
C LEU A 105 -0.35 11.29 18.34
N GLY A 106 -0.96 12.32 18.95
CA GLY A 106 -0.41 12.99 20.12
C GLY A 106 -0.33 12.11 21.38
N ARG A 107 -1.19 11.09 21.53
CA ARG A 107 -1.06 10.10 22.62
C ARG A 107 0.08 9.12 22.33
N VAL A 108 0.28 8.75 21.06
CA VAL A 108 1.41 7.91 20.63
C VAL A 108 2.74 8.63 20.87
N GLU A 109 2.84 9.91 20.50
CA GLU A 109 4.04 10.73 20.74
C GLU A 109 4.36 10.87 22.23
N ALA A 110 3.33 11.09 23.07
CA ALA A 110 3.50 11.15 24.52
C ALA A 110 3.97 9.81 25.12
N LEU A 111 3.49 8.69 24.60
CA LEU A 111 3.89 7.33 25.00
C LEU A 111 5.33 7.00 24.63
N VAL A 112 5.78 7.41 23.43
CA VAL A 112 7.17 7.22 23.00
C VAL A 112 8.14 8.08 23.83
N ALA A 113 7.68 9.22 24.34
CA ALA A 113 8.46 10.11 25.21
C ALA A 113 8.49 9.66 26.70
N SER A 114 7.56 8.80 27.12
CA SER A 114 7.46 8.30 28.51
C SER A 114 8.26 7.00 28.69
N ALA A 115 9.41 7.08 29.37
CA ALA A 115 10.32 5.95 29.58
C ALA A 115 9.87 4.93 30.64
N THR A 116 8.69 5.09 31.24
CA THR A 116 8.20 4.25 32.34
C THR A 116 6.93 3.53 31.93
N GLY A 117 7.03 2.20 31.80
CA GLY A 117 6.06 1.35 31.11
C GLY A 117 4.62 1.44 31.60
N GLN A 118 3.71 1.68 30.67
CA GLN A 118 2.28 1.40 30.82
C GLN A 118 1.89 0.34 29.80
N ALA A 119 2.04 -0.93 30.17
CA ALA A 119 1.59 -2.07 29.36
C ALA A 119 0.10 -1.92 28.96
N THR A 120 -0.71 -1.32 29.83
CA THR A 120 -2.12 -0.99 29.60
C THR A 120 -2.32 0.02 28.48
N GLU A 121 -1.45 1.03 28.36
CA GLU A 121 -1.56 2.04 27.29
C GLU A 121 -1.14 1.50 25.93
N VAL A 122 -0.15 0.59 25.91
CA VAL A 122 0.23 -0.17 24.71
C VAL A 122 -0.92 -1.10 24.28
N GLU A 123 -1.57 -1.78 25.22
CA GLU A 123 -2.75 -2.62 24.96
C GLU A 123 -3.93 -1.81 24.42
N GLU A 124 -4.21 -0.62 24.97
CA GLU A 124 -5.23 0.30 24.44
C GLU A 124 -4.91 0.74 23.00
N MET A 125 -3.65 1.06 22.72
CA MET A 125 -3.20 1.42 21.36
C MET A 125 -3.44 0.29 20.36
N TYR A 126 -3.00 -0.92 20.68
CA TYR A 126 -3.23 -2.09 19.82
C TYR A 126 -4.72 -2.38 19.62
N SER A 127 -5.52 -2.25 20.68
CA SER A 127 -6.98 -2.42 20.62
C SER A 127 -7.64 -1.37 19.73
N GLY A 128 -7.15 -0.14 19.73
CA GLY A 128 -7.56 0.92 18.79
C GLY A 128 -7.21 0.58 17.34
N MET A 129 -5.96 0.17 17.09
CA MET A 129 -5.50 -0.22 15.75
C MET A 129 -6.28 -1.40 15.17
N LEU A 130 -6.61 -2.41 15.99
CA LEU A 130 -7.41 -3.55 15.57
C LEU A 130 -8.82 -3.13 15.14
N ARG A 131 -9.48 -2.26 15.90
CA ARG A 131 -10.80 -1.70 15.52
C ARG A 131 -10.73 -0.93 14.20
N ARG A 132 -9.67 -0.14 14.00
CA ARG A 132 -9.45 0.59 12.74
C ARG A 132 -9.21 -0.34 11.56
N LEU A 133 -8.41 -1.39 11.74
CA LEU A 133 -8.18 -2.43 10.72
C LEU A 133 -9.49 -3.12 10.33
N GLU A 134 -10.35 -3.44 11.30
CA GLU A 134 -11.65 -4.03 11.04
C GLU A 134 -12.55 -3.10 10.21
N ARG A 135 -12.62 -1.81 10.59
CA ARG A 135 -13.38 -0.81 9.83
C ARG A 135 -12.88 -0.70 8.39
N LEU A 136 -11.56 -0.56 8.19
CA LEU A 136 -10.95 -0.50 6.86
C LEU A 136 -11.19 -1.78 6.05
N ALA A 137 -11.19 -2.94 6.69
CA ALA A 137 -11.50 -4.21 6.02
C ALA A 137 -12.94 -4.21 5.50
N ARG A 138 -13.91 -3.75 6.28
CA ARG A 138 -15.32 -3.64 5.86
C ARG A 138 -15.51 -2.65 4.72
N GLU A 139 -14.86 -1.49 4.79
CA GLU A 139 -14.88 -0.48 3.72
C GLU A 139 -14.25 -1.02 2.43
N SER A 140 -13.09 -1.69 2.54
CA SER A 140 -12.42 -2.35 1.41
C SER A 140 -13.31 -3.41 0.76
N GLU A 141 -14.01 -4.22 1.57
CA GLU A 141 -14.95 -5.22 1.06
C GLU A 141 -16.12 -4.56 0.31
N GLY A 142 -16.72 -3.51 0.88
CA GLY A 142 -17.79 -2.73 0.25
C GLY A 142 -17.35 -2.16 -1.09
N GLY A 143 -16.17 -1.53 -1.14
CA GLY A 143 -15.60 -0.99 -2.38
C GLY A 143 -15.35 -2.06 -3.44
N LYS A 144 -14.79 -3.21 -3.05
CA LYS A 144 -14.55 -4.35 -3.97
C LYS A 144 -15.85 -4.90 -4.58
N LYS A 145 -16.96 -4.94 -3.81
CA LYS A 145 -18.27 -5.35 -4.35
C LYS A 145 -18.74 -4.41 -5.46
N LEU A 146 -18.55 -3.10 -5.30
CA LEU A 146 -18.91 -2.10 -6.31
C LEU A 146 -18.05 -2.24 -7.57
N VAL A 147 -16.73 -2.36 -7.41
CA VAL A 147 -15.78 -2.56 -8.53
C VAL A 147 -16.14 -3.83 -9.30
N ARG A 148 -16.33 -4.96 -8.61
CA ARG A 148 -16.70 -6.25 -9.23
C ARG A 148 -18.02 -6.17 -10.00
N ARG A 149 -19.01 -5.44 -9.47
CA ARG A 149 -20.28 -5.22 -10.15
C ARG A 149 -20.07 -4.42 -11.43
N GLN A 150 -19.25 -3.37 -11.39
CA GLN A 150 -18.96 -2.55 -12.56
C GLN A 150 -18.15 -3.31 -13.62
N GLU A 151 -17.16 -4.11 -13.22
CA GLU A 151 -16.38 -4.96 -14.13
C GLU A 151 -17.29 -5.94 -14.89
N ARG A 152 -18.24 -6.58 -14.20
CA ARG A 152 -19.22 -7.49 -14.84
C ARG A 152 -20.06 -6.77 -15.89
N LYS A 153 -20.57 -5.58 -15.56
CA LYS A 153 -21.33 -4.76 -16.53
C LYS A 153 -20.47 -4.41 -17.74
N ASN A 154 -19.24 -3.93 -17.51
CA ASN A 154 -18.33 -3.57 -18.58
C ASN A 154 -17.98 -4.75 -19.50
N ILE A 155 -17.84 -5.96 -18.95
CA ILE A 155 -17.59 -7.18 -19.72
C ILE A 155 -18.79 -7.52 -20.62
N LEU A 156 -20.00 -7.46 -20.07
CA LEU A 156 -21.23 -7.72 -20.83
C LEU A 156 -21.36 -6.73 -21.99
N GLU A 157 -21.25 -5.44 -21.72
CA GLU A 157 -21.35 -4.41 -22.77
C GLU A 157 -20.25 -4.55 -23.84
N ARG A 158 -19.02 -4.91 -23.44
CA ARG A 158 -17.95 -5.19 -24.40
C ARG A 158 -18.26 -6.41 -25.28
N ARG A 159 -18.89 -7.45 -24.75
CA ARG A 159 -19.31 -8.63 -25.54
C ARG A 159 -20.41 -8.29 -26.53
N LYS A 160 -21.41 -7.50 -26.12
CA LYS A 160 -22.46 -6.97 -27.01
C LYS A 160 -21.86 -6.17 -28.16
N ILE A 161 -20.96 -5.23 -27.86
CA ILE A 161 -20.29 -4.40 -28.88
C ILE A 161 -19.46 -5.27 -29.83
N ALA A 162 -18.83 -6.33 -29.32
CA ALA A 162 -18.08 -7.27 -30.13
C ALA A 162 -18.95 -8.27 -30.92
N GLY A 163 -20.28 -8.26 -30.77
CA GLY A 163 -21.19 -9.19 -31.43
C GLY A 163 -21.07 -10.64 -30.94
N LEU A 164 -20.64 -10.83 -29.69
CA LEU A 164 -20.41 -12.14 -29.05
C LEU A 164 -21.54 -12.55 -28.09
N GLU A 165 -22.70 -11.88 -28.16
CA GLU A 165 -23.93 -12.18 -27.43
C GLU A 165 -25.08 -12.52 -28.37
#